data_AF-A0A9D9H605-F1
#
_entry.id   AF-A0A9D9H605-F1
#
_cell.length_a   1.000
_cell.length_b   1.000
_cell.length_c   1.000
_cell.angle_alpha   90.00
_cell.angle_beta   90.00
_cell.angle_gamma   90.00
#
_symmetry.space_group_name_H-M   'P 1'
#
loop_
_entity.id
_entity.type
_entity.pdbx_description
1 polymer ?
#
loop_
_entity_poly.entity_id
_entity_poly.type
_entity_poly.pdbx_seq_one_letter_code
_entity_poly.pdbx_strand_id
1 'polypeptide(L)'
;MSKKTNSLIFMVIATIVNVVILLVFCVVGLLLLNALAGAFPESPLIPALIILVFLGVIVLSFFTYSKLVKWLNKRFNLEDKMDPLFSGGRNRRGKTD
;
A
#
# COMPACT_ATOMS: atom_id res chain seq x y z
N MET A 1 19.58 -20.22 2.10
CA MET A 1 18.11 -20.28 2.27
C MET A 1 17.50 -20.62 0.93
N SER A 2 16.59 -21.59 0.88
CA SER A 2 15.84 -21.94 -0.34
C SER A 2 15.15 -20.68 -0.88
N LYS A 3 15.12 -20.48 -2.21
CA LYS A 3 14.46 -19.32 -2.84
C LYS A 3 12.99 -19.15 -2.40
N LYS A 4 12.35 -20.25 -1.99
CA LYS A 4 11.00 -20.27 -1.41
C LYS A 4 10.89 -19.53 -0.06
N THR A 5 11.90 -19.62 0.79
CA THR A 5 11.93 -18.95 2.10
C THR A 5 12.02 -17.44 1.95
N ASN A 6 12.79 -16.94 0.97
CA ASN A 6 12.89 -15.50 0.72
C ASN A 6 11.55 -14.91 0.26
N SER A 7 10.87 -15.57 -0.68
CA SER A 7 9.52 -15.16 -1.13
C SER A 7 8.50 -15.15 0.00
N LEU A 8 8.53 -16.13 0.89
CA LEU A 8 7.64 -16.17 2.05
C LEU A 8 7.88 -14.97 2.98
N ILE A 9 9.15 -14.67 3.29
CA ILE A 9 9.53 -13.54 4.14
C ILE A 9 9.09 -12.22 3.49
N PHE A 10 9.24 -12.07 2.18
CA PHE A 10 8.80 -10.87 1.48
C PHE A 10 7.30 -10.67 1.52
N MET A 11 6.54 -11.74 1.30
CA MET A 11 5.09 -11.68 1.42
C MET A 11 4.68 -11.25 2.83
N VAL A 12 5.26 -11.85 3.86
CA VAL A 12 4.99 -11.49 5.27
C VAL A 12 5.36 -10.05 5.55
N ILE A 13 6.54 -9.58 5.13
CA ILE A 13 6.97 -8.18 5.30
C ILE A 13 6.01 -7.24 4.56
N ALA A 14 5.62 -7.57 3.33
CA ALA A 14 4.68 -6.76 2.55
C ALA A 14 3.32 -6.65 3.25
N THR A 15 2.81 -7.75 3.81
CA THR A 15 1.58 -7.76 4.61
C THR A 15 1.73 -6.90 5.87
N ILE A 16 2.83 -7.04 6.61
CA ILE A 16 3.09 -6.24 7.82
C ILE A 16 3.13 -4.76 7.46
N VAL A 17 3.87 -4.39 6.42
CA VAL A 17 3.97 -3.00 5.94
C VAL A 17 2.61 -2.46 5.52
N ASN A 18 1.80 -3.25 4.83
CA ASN A 18 0.44 -2.86 4.45
C ASN A 18 -0.46 -2.61 5.68
N VAL A 19 -0.41 -3.49 6.69
CA VAL A 19 -1.16 -3.33 7.94
C VAL A 19 -0.71 -2.07 8.69
N VAL A 20 0.61 -1.82 8.75
CA VAL A 20 1.15 -0.60 9.40
C VAL A 20 0.66 0.65 8.68
N ILE A 21 0.69 0.68 7.35
CA ILE A 21 0.18 1.80 6.56
C ILE A 21 -1.30 2.02 6.85
N LEU A 22 -2.10 0.95 6.85
CA LEU A 22 -3.53 1.02 7.17
C LEU A 22 -3.78 1.59 8.56
N LEU A 23 -3.03 1.15 9.58
CA LEU A 23 -3.14 1.68 10.94
C LEU A 23 -2.79 3.17 11.02
N VAL A 24 -1.69 3.58 10.38
CA VAL A 24 -1.27 4.99 10.33
C VAL A 24 -2.35 5.83 9.66
N PHE A 25 -2.88 5.39 8.52
CA PHE A 25 -3.93 6.11 7.81
C PHE A 25 -5.26 6.16 8.57
N CYS A 26 -5.59 5.12 9.33
CA CYS A 26 -6.74 5.11 10.21
C CYS A 26 -6.61 6.18 11.31
N VAL A 27 -5.46 6.25 11.99
CA VAL A 27 -5.19 7.27 13.01
C VAL A 27 -5.22 8.67 12.39
N VAL A 28 -4.57 8.89 11.26
CA VAL A 28 -4.58 10.18 10.55
C VAL A 28 -6.01 10.57 10.14
N GLY A 29 -6.81 9.61 9.66
CA GLY A 29 -8.21 9.84 9.33
C GLY A 29 -9.04 10.27 10.54
N LEU A 30 -8.88 9.60 11.69
CA LEU A 30 -9.55 9.99 12.93
C LEU A 30 -9.14 11.37 13.41
N LEU A 31 -7.85 11.71 13.34
CA LEU A 31 -7.35 13.04 13.70
C LEU A 31 -7.92 14.13 12.77
N LEU A 32 -7.98 13.86 11.46
CA LEU A 32 -8.58 14.78 10.48
C LEU A 32 -10.06 14.97 10.76
N LEU A 33 -10.81 13.89 11.03
CA LEU A 33 -12.23 13.98 11.36
C LEU A 33 -12.47 14.77 12.64
N ASN A 34 -11.68 14.55 13.69
CA ASN A 34 -11.79 15.31 14.94
C ASN A 34 -11.50 16.80 14.70
N ALA A 35 -10.40 17.12 14.01
CA ALA A 35 -10.05 18.49 13.68
C ALA A 35 -11.14 19.20 12.85
N LEU A 36 -11.75 18.48 11.89
CA LEU A 36 -12.77 19.03 11.01
C LEU A 36 -14.13 19.18 11.71
N ALA A 37 -14.51 18.23 12.56
CA ALA A 37 -15.71 18.31 13.39
C ALA A 37 -15.62 19.43 14.43
N GLY A 38 -14.45 19.64 15.02
CA GLY A 38 -14.19 20.76 15.94
C GLY A 38 -14.23 22.13 15.26
N ALA A 39 -13.89 22.22 13.97
CA ALA A 39 -13.91 23.47 13.21
C ALA A 39 -15.32 23.88 12.74
N PHE A 40 -16.25 22.94 12.54
CA PHE A 40 -17.59 23.21 11.98
C PHE A 40 -18.73 22.49 12.72
N PRO A 41 -18.92 22.72 14.03
CA PRO A 41 -19.81 21.91 14.88
C PRO A 41 -21.29 21.89 14.46
N GLU A 42 -21.79 22.95 13.82
CA GLU A 42 -23.22 23.12 13.45
C GLU A 42 -23.47 22.99 11.93
N SER A 43 -22.45 22.62 11.14
CA SER A 43 -22.58 22.64 9.69
C SER A 43 -23.31 21.40 9.16
N PRO A 44 -24.37 21.54 8.33
CA PRO A 44 -25.03 20.41 7.68
C PRO A 44 -24.12 19.69 6.67
N LEU A 45 -22.93 20.23 6.38
CA LEU A 45 -21.93 19.62 5.49
C LEU A 45 -21.02 18.59 6.18
N ILE A 46 -21.08 18.45 7.51
CA ILE A 46 -20.29 17.48 8.28
C ILE A 46 -20.36 16.06 7.68
N PRO A 47 -21.54 15.49 7.34
CA PRO A 47 -21.61 14.14 6.78
C PRO A 47 -20.89 14.00 5.44
N ALA A 48 -20.99 15.01 4.57
CA ALA A 48 -20.30 15.03 3.28
C ALA A 48 -18.77 15.11 3.45
N LEU A 49 -18.31 15.91 4.42
CA LEU A 49 -16.89 16.01 4.75
C LEU A 49 -16.33 14.72 5.35
N ILE A 50 -17.10 14.00 6.18
CA ILE A 50 -16.69 12.70 6.71
C ILE A 50 -16.44 11.71 5.56
N ILE A 51 -17.37 11.64 4.59
CA ILE A 51 -17.23 10.79 3.40
C ILE A 51 -16.01 11.19 2.58
N LEU A 52 -15.80 12.50 2.37
CA LEU A 52 -14.65 13.02 1.62
C LEU A 52 -13.33 12.64 2.29
N VAL A 53 -13.20 12.81 3.60
CA VAL A 53 -12.01 12.44 4.37
C VAL A 53 -11.78 10.94 4.29
N PHE A 54 -12.83 10.14 4.43
CA PHE A 54 -12.72 8.68 4.36
C PHE A 54 -12.20 8.21 2.98
N LEU A 55 -12.77 8.75 1.89
CA LEU A 55 -12.30 8.49 0.53
C LEU A 55 -10.85 8.98 0.34
N GLY A 56 -10.53 10.16 0.84
CA GLY A 56 -9.19 10.73 0.79
C GLY A 56 -8.15 9.84 1.47
N VAL A 57 -8.47 9.30 2.66
CA VAL A 57 -7.61 8.39 3.42
C VAL A 57 -7.40 7.08 2.67
N ILE A 58 -8.44 6.52 2.04
CA ILE A 58 -8.31 5.30 1.21
C ILE A 58 -7.35 5.55 0.05
N VAL A 59 -7.58 6.62 -0.72
CA VAL A 59 -6.74 6.96 -1.89
C VAL A 59 -5.29 7.21 -1.46
N LEU A 60 -5.08 7.97 -0.37
CA LEU A 60 -3.75 8.22 0.15
C LEU A 60 -3.05 6.95 0.63
N SER A 61 -3.78 6.02 1.26
CA SER A 61 -3.24 4.74 1.71
C SER A 61 -2.72 3.92 0.54
N PHE A 62 -3.54 3.75 -0.51
CA PHE A 62 -3.14 3.05 -1.73
C PHE A 62 -1.96 3.73 -2.43
N PHE A 63 -1.97 5.05 -2.52
CA PHE A 63 -0.88 5.81 -3.13
C PHE A 63 0.43 5.66 -2.36
N THR A 64 0.37 5.74 -1.04
CA THR A 64 1.53 5.62 -0.15
C THR A 64 2.11 4.21 -0.20
N TYR A 65 1.27 3.18 -0.12
CA TYR A 65 1.71 1.78 -0.29
C TYR A 65 2.37 1.57 -1.64
N SER A 66 1.75 2.03 -2.73
CA SER A 66 2.29 1.89 -4.09
C SER A 66 3.65 2.58 -4.25
N LYS A 67 3.83 3.77 -3.66
CA LYS A 67 5.13 4.47 -3.66
C LYS A 67 6.17 3.72 -2.84
N LEU A 68 5.78 3.22 -1.66
CA LEU A 68 6.69 2.52 -0.76
C LEU A 68 7.19 1.22 -1.39
N VAL A 69 6.31 0.43 -2.01
CA VAL A 69 6.68 -0.80 -2.72
C VAL A 69 7.65 -0.50 -3.88
N LYS A 70 7.36 0.52 -4.69
CA LYS A 70 8.28 0.94 -5.78
C LYS A 70 9.64 1.38 -5.24
N TRP A 71 9.66 2.12 -4.14
CA TRP A 71 10.89 2.59 -3.51
C TRP A 71 11.71 1.44 -2.93
N LEU A 72 11.06 0.50 -2.23
CA LEU A 72 11.70 -0.70 -1.71
C LEU A 72 12.28 -1.55 -2.83
N ASN A 73 11.53 -1.79 -3.90
CA ASN A 73 12.01 -2.58 -5.03
C ASN A 73 13.29 -1.97 -5.65
N LYS A 74 13.32 -0.65 -5.83
CA LYS A 74 14.50 0.09 -6.34
C LYS A 74 15.70 0.05 -5.39
N ARG A 75 15.47 0.11 -4.07
CA ARG A 75 16.54 0.15 -3.04
C ARG A 75 17.16 -1.21 -2.77
N PHE A 76 16.36 -2.27 -2.76
CA PHE A 76 16.76 -3.59 -2.29
C PHE A 76 16.94 -4.63 -3.40
N ASN A 77 16.72 -4.27 -4.68
CA ASN A 77 16.74 -5.20 -5.82
C ASN A 77 15.95 -6.48 -5.48
N LEU A 78 14.72 -6.27 -4.97
CA LEU A 78 13.89 -7.34 -4.42
C LEU A 78 13.53 -8.36 -5.51
N GLU A 79 13.45 -7.92 -6.77
CA GLU A 79 13.33 -8.80 -7.94
C GLU A 79 14.45 -9.84 -8.08
N ASP A 80 15.66 -9.57 -7.58
CA ASP A 80 16.83 -10.45 -7.75
C ASP A 80 16.96 -11.49 -6.61
N LYS A 81 16.27 -11.25 -5.48
CA LYS A 81 16.31 -12.14 -4.29
C LYS A 81 15.04 -12.95 -4.06
N MET A 82 13.99 -12.67 -4.82
CA MET A 82 12.72 -13.38 -4.77
C MET A 82 12.61 -14.30 -5.99
N ASP A 83 12.18 -15.55 -5.82
CA ASP A 83 11.65 -16.28 -6.97
C ASP A 83 10.48 -15.46 -7.51
N PRO A 84 10.37 -15.27 -8.84
CA PRO A 84 9.49 -14.26 -9.40
C PRO A 84 8.02 -14.60 -9.09
N LEU A 85 7.50 -14.01 -8.01
CA LEU A 85 6.09 -14.06 -7.64
C LEU A 85 5.20 -13.36 -8.68
N PHE A 86 5.82 -12.53 -9.55
CA PHE A 86 5.19 -11.81 -10.65
C PHE A 86 5.91 -12.04 -11.99
N SER A 87 6.48 -13.23 -12.28
CA SER A 87 6.79 -13.56 -13.67
C SER A 87 5.48 -13.83 -14.42
N GLY A 88 4.76 -12.76 -14.75
CA GLY A 88 3.86 -12.78 -15.89
C GLY A 88 4.65 -13.30 -17.08
N GLY A 89 4.13 -14.35 -17.71
CA GLY A 89 4.81 -15.14 -18.72
C GLY A 89 5.50 -14.27 -19.76
N ARG A 90 6.82 -14.10 -19.62
CA ARG A 90 7.66 -13.74 -20.76
C ARG A 90 7.79 -15.01 -21.58
N ASN A 91 6.79 -15.19 -22.44
CA ASN A 91 6.66 -16.19 -23.47
C ASN A 91 8.04 -16.45 -24.10
N ARG A 92 8.70 -17.54 -23.69
CA ARG A 92 9.79 -18.16 -24.44
C ARG A 92 9.17 -18.74 -25.70
N ARG A 93 8.81 -17.88 -26.65
CA ARG A 93 8.50 -18.34 -28.01
C ARG A 93 9.86 -18.56 -28.67
N GLY A 94 10.17 -19.85 -28.81
CA GLY A 94 11.47 -20.35 -29.22
C GLY A 94 11.96 -19.71 -30.51
N LYS A 95 13.27 -19.49 -30.55
CA LYS A 95 14.03 -19.72 -31.77
C LYS A 95 13.73 -21.14 -32.22
N THR A 96 13.10 -21.28 -33.37
CA THR A 96 13.27 -22.45 -34.22
C THR A 96 13.98 -21.94 -35.45
N ASP A 97 15.10 -22.58 -35.75
CA ASP A 97 15.98 -22.35 -36.89
C ASP A 97 15.26 -22.35 -38.25
#